data_AF-A0A838S8H7-F1
#
_entry.id   AF-A0A838S8H7-F1
#
_cell.length_a   1.000
_cell.length_b   1.000
_cell.length_c   1.000
_cell.angle_alpha   90.00
_cell.angle_beta   90.00
_cell.angle_gamma   90.00
#
_symmetry.space_group_name_H-M   'P 1'
#
loop_
_entity.id
_entity.type
_entity.pdbx_description
1 polymer ?
#
loop_
_entity_poly.entity_id
_entity_poly.type
_entity_poly.pdbx_seq_one_letter_code
_entity_poly.pdbx_strand_id
1 'polypeptide(L)'
;MADLDADAVGGAIARIEENRAGGMAHLAQRLAEQDVLRPDVTVDEAAHLLWLLASFNSFDQLYTGRNLPPDDAARVLITTAERSLCR
;
A
#
# COMPACT_ATOMS: atom_id res chain seq x y z
N MET A 1 13.88 28.03 -2.76
CA MET A 1 13.73 26.61 -3.11
C MET A 1 14.64 26.36 -4.29
N ALA A 2 15.61 25.46 -4.16
CA ALA A 2 16.47 25.09 -5.29
C ALA A 2 15.63 24.31 -6.31
N ASP A 3 15.78 24.66 -7.59
CA ASP A 3 15.07 24.02 -8.70
C ASP A 3 15.67 22.62 -8.89
N LEU A 4 14.88 21.58 -8.59
CA LEU A 4 15.32 20.19 -8.77
C LEU A 4 15.08 19.78 -10.21
N ASP A 5 16.04 19.08 -10.81
CA ASP A 5 15.90 18.48 -12.14
C ASP A 5 14.71 17.51 -12.17
N ALA A 6 13.71 17.83 -13.00
CA ALA A 6 12.45 17.09 -13.09
C ALA A 6 12.65 15.62 -13.52
N ASP A 7 13.65 15.33 -14.36
CA ASP A 7 13.94 13.97 -14.80
C ASP A 7 14.57 13.15 -13.68
N ALA A 8 15.45 13.79 -12.90
CA ALA A 8 16.05 13.17 -11.72
C ALA A 8 14.98 12.86 -10.64
N VAL A 9 14.02 13.77 -10.46
CA VAL A 9 12.88 13.58 -9.54
C VAL A 9 11.95 12.46 -10.04
N GLY A 10 11.60 12.45 -11.32
CA GLY A 10 10.77 11.40 -11.91
C GLY A 10 11.40 10.01 -11.78
N GLY A 11 12.71 9.90 -12.06
CA GLY A 11 13.45 8.65 -11.88
C GLY A 11 13.54 8.20 -10.42
N ALA A 12 13.62 9.14 -9.46
CA ALA A 12 13.60 8.80 -8.04
C ALA A 12 12.23 8.25 -7.60
N ILE A 13 11.14 8.89 -8.02
CA ILE A 13 9.77 8.43 -7.74
C ILE A 13 9.53 7.04 -8.32
N ALA A 14 9.96 6.78 -9.55
CA ALA A 14 9.81 5.48 -10.19
C ALA A 14 10.49 4.36 -9.39
N ARG A 15 11.72 4.58 -8.89
CA ARG A 15 12.43 3.60 -8.05
C ARG A 15 11.76 3.39 -6.69
N ILE A 16 11.21 4.44 -6.09
CA ILE A 16 10.46 4.33 -4.83
C ILE A 16 9.24 3.45 -5.04
N GLU A 17 8.50 3.69 -6.12
CA GLU A 17 7.31 2.91 -6.45
C GLU A 17 7.67 1.46 -6.80
N GLU A 18 8.72 1.20 -7.57
CA GLU A 18 9.18 -0.17 -7.87
C GLU A 18 9.58 -0.93 -6.59
N ASN A 19 10.34 -0.29 -5.69
CA ASN A 19 10.71 -0.88 -4.40
C ASN A 19 9.48 -1.18 -3.55
N ARG A 20 8.51 -0.27 -3.52
CA ARG A 20 7.26 -0.48 -2.79
C ARG A 20 6.48 -1.66 -3.38
N ALA A 21 6.46 -1.83 -4.71
CA ALA A 21 5.76 -2.92 -5.38
C ALA A 21 6.38 -4.27 -5.01
N GLY A 22 7.71 -4.36 -5.05
CA GLY A 22 8.45 -5.52 -4.55
C GLY A 22 8.17 -5.82 -3.08
N GLY A 23 8.07 -4.79 -2.24
CA GLY A 23 7.69 -4.92 -0.83
C GLY A 23 6.28 -5.51 -0.64
N MET A 24 5.30 -5.09 -1.43
CA MET A 24 3.93 -5.62 -1.34
C MET A 24 3.85 -7.07 -1.79
N ALA A 25 4.58 -7.44 -2.85
CA ALA A 25 4.69 -8.83 -3.30
C ALA A 25 5.32 -9.71 -2.21
N HIS A 26 6.39 -9.23 -1.57
CA HIS A 26 7.02 -9.95 -0.46
C HIS A 26 6.05 -10.15 0.72
N LEU A 27 5.31 -9.11 1.12
CA LEU A 27 4.33 -9.21 2.21
C LEU A 27 3.18 -10.16 1.88
N ALA A 28 2.65 -10.13 0.66
CA ALA A 28 1.62 -11.05 0.21
C ALA A 28 2.07 -12.51 0.30
N GLN A 29 3.31 -12.79 -0.15
CA GLN A 29 3.91 -14.11 -0.04
C GLN A 29 4.05 -14.55 1.43
N ARG A 30 4.47 -13.65 2.32
CA ARG A 30 4.59 -13.91 3.77
C ARG A 30 3.23 -14.26 4.40
N LEU A 31 2.16 -13.58 4.02
CA LEU A 31 0.80 -13.88 4.51
C LEU A 31 0.33 -15.26 4.05
N ALA A 32 0.64 -15.65 2.81
CA ALA A 32 0.33 -16.98 2.30
C ALA A 32 1.11 -18.09 3.02
N GLU A 33 2.42 -17.89 3.22
CA GLU A 33 3.29 -18.81 3.96
C GLU A 33 2.83 -19.04 5.41
N GLN A 34 2.17 -18.05 6.02
CA GLN A 34 1.63 -18.13 7.37
C GLN A 34 0.22 -18.73 7.41
N ASP A 35 -0.36 -19.12 6.26
CA ASP A 35 -1.73 -19.61 6.12
C ASP A 35 -2.80 -18.67 6.72
N VAL A 36 -2.53 -17.37 6.74
CA VAL A 36 -3.47 -16.36 7.25
C VAL A 36 -4.35 -15.75 6.17
N LEU A 37 -4.01 -15.94 4.88
CA LEU A 37 -4.84 -15.45 3.78
C LEU A 37 -6.20 -16.14 3.73
N ARG A 38 -7.23 -15.37 3.40
CA ARG A 38 -8.57 -15.91 3.11
C ARG A 38 -8.48 -16.97 2.00
N PRO A 39 -9.29 -18.04 2.04
CA PRO A 39 -9.19 -19.15 1.08
C PRO A 39 -9.42 -18.76 -0.39
N ASP A 40 -10.13 -17.65 -0.62
CA ASP A 40 -10.49 -17.10 -1.93
C ASP A 40 -9.54 -15.98 -2.39
N VAL A 41 -8.43 -15.74 -1.69
CA VAL A 41 -7.47 -14.68 -2.01
C VAL A 41 -6.14 -15.30 -2.44
N THR A 42 -5.73 -15.00 -3.66
CA THR A 42 -4.41 -15.37 -4.19
C THR A 42 -3.32 -14.41 -3.71
N VAL A 43 -2.05 -14.84 -3.81
CA VAL A 43 -0.88 -14.00 -3.49
C VAL A 43 -0.85 -12.74 -4.35
N ASP A 44 -1.15 -12.86 -5.65
CA ASP A 44 -1.13 -11.72 -6.57
C ASP A 44 -2.23 -10.71 -6.24
N GLU A 45 -3.44 -11.17 -5.92
CA GLU A 45 -4.53 -10.30 -5.47
C GLU A 45 -4.17 -9.60 -4.15
N ALA A 46 -3.54 -10.31 -3.21
CA ALA A 46 -3.05 -9.71 -1.98
C ALA A 46 -1.99 -8.64 -2.25
N ALA A 47 -1.05 -8.88 -3.17
CA ALA A 47 -0.04 -7.90 -3.55
C ALA A 47 -0.66 -6.65 -4.17
N HIS A 48 -1.65 -6.80 -5.05
CA HIS A 48 -2.39 -5.68 -5.64
C HIS A 48 -3.14 -4.84 -4.61
N LEU A 49 -3.81 -5.49 -3.64
CA LEU A 49 -4.54 -4.80 -2.59
C LEU A 49 -3.61 -4.07 -1.63
N LEU A 50 -2.51 -4.70 -1.22
CA LEU A 50 -1.49 -4.05 -0.39
C LEU A 50 -0.86 -2.86 -1.12
N TRP A 51 -0.58 -3.00 -2.41
CA TRP A 51 -0.11 -1.90 -3.26
C TRP A 51 -1.08 -0.73 -3.33
N LEU A 52 -2.38 -1.00 -3.45
CA LEU A 52 -3.39 0.05 -3.46
C LEU A 52 -3.47 0.74 -2.09
N LEU A 53 -3.67 -0.03 -1.03
CA LEU A 53 -3.93 0.48 0.33
C LEU A 53 -2.73 1.22 0.93
N ALA A 54 -1.50 0.80 0.59
CA ALA A 54 -0.26 1.45 1.02
C ALA A 54 0.15 2.63 0.13
N SER A 55 -0.70 3.08 -0.80
CA SER A 55 -0.41 4.25 -1.62
C SER A 55 -0.62 5.56 -0.85
N PHE A 56 0.20 6.58 -1.16
CA PHE A 56 -0.01 7.92 -0.61
C PHE A 56 -1.41 8.45 -0.93
N ASN A 57 -1.91 8.20 -2.14
CA ASN A 57 -3.23 8.66 -2.57
C ASN A 57 -4.36 8.07 -1.71
N SER A 58 -4.30 6.78 -1.36
CA SER A 58 -5.29 6.17 -0.46
C SER A 58 -5.29 6.80 0.92
N PHE A 59 -4.11 7.13 1.45
CA PHE A 59 -4.00 7.87 2.71
C PHE A 59 -4.53 9.31 2.57
N ASP A 60 -4.11 10.05 1.54
CA ASP A 60 -4.48 11.46 1.33
C ASP A 60 -5.98 11.66 1.10
N GLN A 61 -6.63 10.72 0.40
CA GLN A 61 -8.09 10.73 0.24
C GLN A 61 -8.84 10.64 1.58
N LEU A 62 -8.28 9.95 2.57
CA LEU A 62 -8.85 9.84 3.92
C LEU A 62 -8.45 11.03 4.79
N TYR A 63 -7.17 11.38 4.80
CA TYR A 63 -6.63 12.47 5.60
C TYR A 63 -7.12 13.84 5.12
N THR A 64 -6.77 14.23 3.89
CA THR A 64 -7.16 15.52 3.32
C THR A 64 -8.60 15.49 2.82
N GLY A 65 -8.98 14.43 2.09
CA GLY A 65 -10.28 14.35 1.42
C GLY A 65 -11.47 14.13 2.36
N ARG A 66 -11.26 13.46 3.51
CA ARG A 66 -12.29 13.21 4.54
C ARG A 66 -11.98 13.85 5.89
N ASN A 67 -10.88 14.59 6.00
CA ASN A 67 -10.45 15.27 7.22
C ASN A 67 -10.32 14.31 8.42
N LEU A 68 -9.91 13.05 8.17
CA LEU A 68 -9.64 12.10 9.24
C LEU A 68 -8.29 12.42 9.91
N PRO A 69 -8.18 12.28 11.24
CA PRO A 69 -6.87 12.23 11.90
C PRO A 69 -5.98 11.14 11.28
N PRO A 70 -4.64 11.33 11.27
CA PRO A 70 -3.72 10.35 10.67
C PRO A 70 -3.91 8.92 11.20
N ASP A 71 -4.11 8.78 12.51
CA ASP A 71 -4.33 7.49 13.17
C ASP A 71 -5.64 6.82 12.71
N ASP A 72 -6.68 7.61 12.45
CA ASP A 72 -7.96 7.10 11.97
C ASP A 72 -7.89 6.69 10.50
N ALA A 73 -7.19 7.47 9.66
CA ALA A 73 -6.92 7.10 8.27
C ALA A 73 -6.12 5.78 8.19
N ALA A 74 -5.06 5.65 8.98
CA ALA A 74 -4.28 4.42 9.08
C ALA A 74 -5.14 3.24 9.55
N ARG A 75 -5.96 3.43 10.59
CA ARG A 75 -6.86 2.39 11.10
C ARG A 75 -7.83 1.91 10.02
N VAL A 76 -8.42 2.81 9.24
CA VAL A 76 -9.31 2.45 8.13
C VAL A 76 -8.58 1.58 7.09
N LEU A 77 -7.38 1.96 6.68
CA LEU A 77 -6.59 1.21 5.69
C LEU A 77 -6.17 -0.18 6.22
N ILE A 78 -5.70 -0.25 7.47
CA ILE A 78 -5.31 -1.51 8.13
C ILE A 78 -6.51 -2.44 8.27
N THR A 79 -7.62 -1.96 8.82
CA THR A 79 -8.84 -2.77 8.96
C THR A 79 -9.38 -3.24 7.61
N THR A 80 -9.22 -2.44 6.55
CA THR A 80 -9.59 -2.84 5.19
C THR A 80 -8.67 -3.96 4.68
N ALA A 81 -7.37 -3.85 4.89
CA ALA A 81 -6.40 -4.90 4.55
C ALA A 81 -6.71 -6.20 5.31
N GLU A 82 -6.88 -6.15 6.62
CA GLU A 82 -7.19 -7.32 7.45
C GLU A 82 -8.47 -8.02 6.99
N ARG A 83 -9.55 -7.27 6.75
CA ARG A 83 -10.84 -7.83 6.34
C ARG A 83 -10.85 -8.37 4.91
N SER A 84 -10.02 -7.82 4.02
CA SER A 84 -9.95 -8.26 2.63
C SER A 84 -8.99 -9.41 2.43
N LEU A 85 -7.91 -9.47 3.21
CA LEU A 85 -6.81 -10.41 3.02
C LEU A 85 -6.81 -11.57 4.02
N CYS A 86 -7.15 -11.34 5.29
CA CYS A 86 -6.95 -12.31 6.37
C CYS A 86 -8.23 -13.07 6.77
N ARG A 87 -8.06 -14.29 7.30
CA ARG A 87 -9.13 -15.14 7.84
C ARG A 87 -9.70 -14.63 9.16
#